data_AF-A0A0D7A085-F1
#
_entry.id   AF-A0A0D7A085-F1
#
_cell.length_a   1.000
_cell.length_b   1.000
_cell.length_c   1.000
_cell.angle_alpha   90.00
_cell.angle_beta   90.00
_cell.angle_gamma   90.00
#
_symmetry.space_group_name_H-M   'P 1'
#
loop_
_entity.id
_entity.type
_entity.pdbx_description
1 polymer ?
#
loop_
_entity_poly.entity_id
_entity_poly.type
_entity_poly.pdbx_seq_one_letter_code
_entity_poly.pdbx_strand_id
1 'polypeptide(L)'
;ILRHDDTTRDVLDGLRSHAAILRIAGFASAVFAAWAPRLFGYYLNCLEALLAHDSHLFRLFSMSVWAAVAYNFGPQTVTWRHRDFQNIPFGWCCITALGRFNHHRSGHLVLWNLRLVIEFPPGSTVLIPSAIVDHSNTKIAPGETRYSITQYSPGGLFRWVDCGFQKQQLYFDSLDEEGEQAVRAANQQRWKEGLSYFSTLNELENL
;
A
#
# COMPACT_ATOMS: atom_id res chain seq x y z
N ILE A 1 -18.38 6.99 -8.13
CA ILE A 1 -18.11 7.56 -6.79
C ILE A 1 -18.55 6.52 -5.77
N LEU A 2 -17.62 5.94 -5.01
CA LEU A 2 -17.98 5.12 -3.85
C LEU A 2 -18.68 6.05 -2.85
N ARG A 3 -19.99 5.84 -2.64
CA ARG A 3 -20.77 6.59 -1.66
C ARG A 3 -21.11 5.64 -0.53
N HIS A 4 -20.54 5.91 0.64
CA HIS A 4 -20.93 5.26 1.88
C HIS A 4 -22.23 5.86 2.39
N ASP A 5 -23.08 5.05 3.04
CA ASP A 5 -24.19 5.55 3.83
C ASP A 5 -23.69 6.34 5.07
N ASP A 6 -24.61 7.03 5.75
CA ASP A 6 -24.27 7.87 6.91
C ASP A 6 -23.59 7.06 8.02
N THR A 7 -24.13 5.89 8.35
CA THR A 7 -23.57 5.00 9.38
C THR A 7 -22.13 4.60 9.08
N THR A 8 -21.84 4.22 7.84
CA THR A 8 -20.50 3.83 7.42
C THR A 8 -19.55 5.02 7.42
N ARG A 9 -20.02 6.22 7.03
CA ARG A 9 -19.22 7.45 7.12
C ARG A 9 -18.82 7.74 8.56
N ASP A 10 -19.76 7.69 9.49
CA ASP A 10 -19.50 7.95 10.91
C ASP A 10 -18.46 6.99 11.49
N VAL A 11 -18.55 5.70 11.13
CA VAL A 11 -17.56 4.68 11.53
C VAL A 11 -16.19 4.98 10.94
N LEU A 12 -16.11 5.31 9.65
CA LEU A 12 -14.84 5.62 8.99
C LEU A 12 -14.21 6.90 9.54
N ASP A 13 -15.02 7.92 9.87
CA ASP A 13 -14.55 9.16 10.49
C ASP A 13 -14.04 8.92 11.93
N GLY A 14 -14.74 8.09 12.69
CA GLY A 14 -14.29 7.61 13.99
C GLY A 14 -12.95 6.88 13.91
N LEU A 15 -12.80 5.93 12.97
CA LEU A 15 -11.56 5.21 12.76
C LEU A 15 -10.43 6.14 12.32
N ARG A 16 -10.70 7.06 11.40
CA ARG A 16 -9.72 8.01 10.88
C ARG A 16 -9.16 8.94 11.95
N SER A 17 -10.00 9.34 12.91
CA SER A 17 -9.62 10.23 14.00
C SER A 17 -9.11 9.51 15.26
N HIS A 18 -9.23 8.18 15.32
CA HIS A 18 -8.86 7.42 16.51
C HIS A 18 -7.34 7.37 16.73
N ALA A 19 -6.89 7.74 17.94
CA ALA A 19 -5.47 7.86 18.27
C ALA A 19 -4.63 6.60 18.05
N ALA A 20 -5.21 5.41 18.22
CA ALA A 20 -4.49 4.16 17.92
C ALA A 20 -4.29 3.95 16.40
N ILE A 21 -5.27 4.33 15.58
CA ILE A 21 -5.21 4.19 14.12
C ILE A 21 -4.20 5.19 13.56
N LEU A 22 -4.22 6.44 14.05
CA LEU A 22 -3.21 7.45 13.70
C LEU A 22 -1.79 6.97 14.01
N ARG A 23 -1.58 6.32 15.16
CA ARG A 23 -0.28 5.75 15.54
C ARG A 23 0.14 4.60 14.62
N ILE A 24 -0.77 3.68 14.30
CA ILE A 24 -0.50 2.59 13.35
C ILE A 24 -0.13 3.17 11.97
N ALA A 25 -0.90 4.15 11.49
CA ALA A 25 -0.69 4.77 10.20
C ALA A 25 0.67 5.48 10.11
N GLY A 26 0.99 6.29 11.12
CA GLY A 26 2.27 6.99 11.23
C GLY A 26 3.46 6.05 11.40
N PHE A 27 3.34 5.04 12.26
CA PHE A 27 4.41 4.04 12.47
C PHE A 27 4.76 3.32 11.17
N ALA A 28 3.75 2.83 10.45
CA ALA A 28 3.96 2.18 9.16
C ALA A 28 4.67 3.09 8.15
N SER A 29 4.29 4.36 8.10
CA SER A 29 4.89 5.35 7.20
C SER A 29 6.34 5.64 7.58
N ALA A 30 6.65 5.74 8.88
CA ALA A 30 8.01 5.90 9.38
C ALA A 30 8.88 4.68 9.07
N VAL A 31 8.36 3.46 9.24
CA VAL A 31 9.04 2.23 8.82
C VAL A 31 9.34 2.26 7.32
N PHE A 32 8.38 2.71 6.49
CA PHE A 32 8.62 2.83 5.06
C PHE A 32 9.75 3.82 4.74
N ALA A 33 9.72 5.01 5.35
CA ALA A 33 10.74 6.03 5.17
C ALA A 33 12.14 5.55 5.59
N ALA A 34 12.24 4.79 6.69
CA ALA A 34 13.51 4.26 7.17
C ALA A 34 14.09 3.17 6.25
N TRP A 35 13.26 2.21 5.81
CA TRP A 35 13.73 1.04 5.08
C TRP A 35 13.82 1.24 3.57
N ALA A 36 13.05 2.16 2.98
CA ALA A 36 13.07 2.47 1.55
C ALA A 36 12.80 3.97 1.29
N PRO A 37 13.72 4.87 1.70
CA PRO A 37 13.51 6.31 1.64
C PRO A 37 13.24 6.83 0.23
N ARG A 38 13.89 6.24 -0.79
CA ARG A 38 13.65 6.62 -2.19
C ARG A 38 12.24 6.26 -2.64
N LEU A 39 11.78 5.05 -2.35
CA LEU A 39 10.43 4.60 -2.68
C LEU A 39 9.36 5.37 -1.87
N PHE A 40 9.65 5.70 -0.62
CA PHE A 40 8.82 6.59 0.19
C PHE A 40 8.66 7.97 -0.48
N GLY A 41 9.76 8.57 -0.94
CA GLY A 41 9.73 9.84 -1.68
C GLY A 41 8.90 9.76 -2.95
N TYR A 42 9.00 8.65 -3.70
CA TYR A 42 8.17 8.41 -4.88
C TYR A 42 6.65 8.40 -4.54
N TYR A 43 6.28 7.77 -3.43
CA TYR A 43 4.89 7.80 -2.93
C TYR A 43 4.44 9.19 -2.49
N LEU A 44 5.28 9.89 -1.72
CA LEU A 44 4.98 11.22 -1.21
C LEU A 44 4.76 12.22 -2.34
N ASN A 45 5.65 12.25 -3.33
CA ASN A 45 5.56 13.15 -4.48
C ASN A 45 4.27 12.92 -5.27
N CYS A 46 3.90 11.66 -5.50
CA CYS A 46 2.65 11.31 -6.18
C CYS A 46 1.43 11.82 -5.38
N LEU A 47 1.40 11.56 -4.07
CA LEU A 47 0.30 11.99 -3.21
C LEU A 47 0.18 13.52 -3.13
N GLU A 48 1.30 14.24 -3.02
CA GLU A 48 1.31 15.70 -3.01
C GLU A 48 0.87 16.30 -4.34
N ALA A 49 1.30 15.73 -5.46
CA ALA A 49 0.85 16.14 -6.79
C ALA A 49 -0.67 15.99 -6.96
N LEU A 50 -1.25 14.87 -6.47
CA LEU A 50 -2.70 14.66 -6.48
C LEU A 50 -3.44 15.71 -5.64
N LEU A 51 -2.99 15.94 -4.41
CA LEU A 51 -3.61 16.91 -3.49
C LEU A 51 -3.49 18.36 -3.99
N ALA A 52 -2.40 18.69 -4.69
CA ALA A 52 -2.22 20.00 -5.31
C ALA A 52 -3.10 20.19 -6.56
N HIS A 53 -3.34 19.12 -7.31
CA HIS A 53 -4.15 19.17 -8.53
C HIS A 53 -5.66 19.25 -8.25
N ASP A 54 -6.16 18.52 -7.24
CA ASP A 54 -7.59 18.47 -6.92
C ASP A 54 -7.84 18.83 -5.46
N SER A 55 -8.39 20.03 -5.25
CA SER A 55 -8.71 20.57 -3.92
C SER A 55 -9.83 19.82 -3.18
N HIS A 56 -10.53 18.90 -3.84
CA HIS A 56 -11.53 18.04 -3.21
C HIS A 56 -10.89 16.81 -2.55
N LEU A 57 -9.65 16.49 -2.90
CA LEU A 57 -8.90 15.42 -2.26
C LEU A 57 -8.34 15.88 -0.91
N PHE A 58 -8.22 14.92 0.02
CA PHE A 58 -7.60 15.16 1.31
C PHE A 58 -6.70 13.98 1.67
N ARG A 59 -5.68 14.26 2.48
CA ARG A 59 -4.81 13.21 3.01
C ARG A 59 -5.52 12.46 4.13
N LEU A 60 -5.64 11.14 4.02
CA LEU A 60 -6.34 10.29 5.01
C LEU A 60 -5.73 10.43 6.41
N PHE A 61 -4.40 10.35 6.49
CA PHE A 61 -3.64 10.56 7.71
C PHE A 61 -2.46 11.47 7.40
N SER A 62 -2.29 12.56 8.15
CA SER A 62 -1.22 13.54 7.92
C SER A 62 0.18 12.90 7.86
N MET A 63 0.41 11.86 8.65
CA MET A 63 1.69 11.15 8.77
C MET A 63 1.87 10.00 7.77
N SER A 64 0.89 9.72 6.89
CA SER A 64 0.93 8.59 5.97
C SER A 64 1.18 9.03 4.52
N VAL A 65 1.99 8.23 3.80
CA VAL A 65 2.26 8.41 2.35
C VAL A 65 1.34 7.61 1.45
N TRP A 66 0.49 6.75 2.01
CA TRP A 66 -0.45 5.96 1.23
C TRP A 66 -1.74 6.75 0.94
N ALA A 67 -2.25 6.59 -0.27
CA ALA A 67 -3.47 7.26 -0.72
C ALA A 67 -4.76 6.57 -0.23
N ALA A 68 -4.67 5.32 0.22
CA ALA A 68 -5.82 4.53 0.65
C ALA A 68 -5.53 3.72 1.92
N VAL A 69 -6.60 3.43 2.66
CA VAL A 69 -6.61 2.53 3.82
C VAL A 69 -7.78 1.56 3.70
N ALA A 70 -7.56 0.30 4.04
CA ALA A 70 -8.59 -0.71 4.20
C ALA A 70 -8.63 -1.21 5.65
N TYR A 71 -9.83 -1.19 6.24
CA TYR A 71 -10.11 -1.81 7.53
C TYR A 71 -10.77 -3.15 7.27
N ASN A 72 -10.03 -4.23 7.52
CA ASN A 72 -10.55 -5.57 7.38
C ASN A 72 -11.15 -5.98 8.72
N PHE A 73 -12.48 -5.87 8.80
CA PHE A 73 -13.23 -6.25 9.98
C PHE A 73 -13.28 -7.78 10.15
N GLY A 74 -13.49 -8.21 11.39
CA GLY A 74 -13.45 -9.60 11.83
C GLY A 74 -14.85 -10.19 12.02
N PRO A 75 -15.04 -11.12 12.96
CA PRO A 75 -14.09 -11.49 14.01
C PRO A 75 -12.92 -12.35 13.54
N GLN A 76 -13.01 -12.99 12.37
CA GLN A 76 -11.95 -13.86 11.83
C GLN A 76 -11.58 -13.48 10.41
N THR A 77 -10.88 -12.34 10.24
CA THR A 77 -10.42 -11.88 8.93
C THR A 77 -9.37 -12.85 8.37
N VAL A 78 -9.77 -13.62 7.35
CA VAL A 78 -8.91 -14.52 6.57
C VAL A 78 -8.97 -14.15 5.10
N THR A 79 -7.83 -14.26 4.41
CA THR A 79 -7.74 -13.98 2.97
C THR A 79 -7.37 -15.25 2.21
N TRP A 80 -7.97 -15.46 1.05
CA TRP A 80 -7.47 -16.42 0.07
C TRP A 80 -6.14 -15.95 -0.52
N ARG A 81 -5.39 -16.85 -1.16
CA ARG A 81 -4.18 -16.47 -1.92
C ARG A 81 -4.56 -15.45 -3.00
N HIS A 82 -3.94 -14.28 -2.98
CA HIS A 82 -4.20 -13.22 -3.94
C HIS A 82 -2.98 -12.31 -4.13
N ARG A 83 -3.11 -11.39 -5.10
CA ARG A 83 -2.24 -10.23 -5.31
C ARG A 83 -3.11 -8.99 -5.29
N ASP A 84 -2.56 -7.90 -4.77
CA ASP A 84 -3.17 -6.57 -4.91
C ASP A 84 -2.77 -6.00 -6.27
N PHE A 85 -3.18 -6.64 -7.36
CA PHE A 85 -2.73 -6.35 -8.73
C PHE A 85 -3.00 -4.89 -9.19
N GLN A 86 -3.85 -4.16 -8.47
CA GLN A 86 -4.12 -2.74 -8.73
C GLN A 86 -3.08 -1.80 -8.14
N ASN A 87 -2.24 -2.24 -7.20
CA ASN A 87 -1.15 -1.45 -6.64
C ASN A 87 0.02 -1.34 -7.64
N ILE A 88 0.90 -0.35 -7.45
CA ILE A 88 2.09 -0.23 -8.30
C ILE A 88 3.04 -1.43 -8.06
N PRO A 89 3.58 -2.09 -9.11
CA PRO A 89 4.27 -3.38 -8.99
C PRO A 89 5.45 -3.40 -8.01
N PHE A 90 6.29 -2.37 -8.03
CA PHE A 90 7.47 -2.24 -7.16
C PHE A 90 7.15 -1.52 -5.84
N GLY A 91 5.90 -1.08 -5.65
CA GLY A 91 5.48 -0.37 -4.47
C GLY A 91 5.21 -1.29 -3.29
N TRP A 92 5.24 -0.74 -2.08
CA TRP A 92 4.91 -1.47 -0.87
C TRP A 92 3.53 -1.09 -0.36
N CYS A 93 2.74 -2.09 0.02
CA CYS A 93 1.61 -1.90 0.93
C CYS A 93 2.08 -2.19 2.35
N CYS A 94 1.38 -1.64 3.33
CA CYS A 94 1.56 -1.94 4.73
C CYS A 94 0.37 -2.75 5.23
N ILE A 95 0.62 -3.83 5.99
CA ILE A 95 -0.40 -4.61 6.68
C ILE A 95 -0.07 -4.59 8.17
N THR A 96 -1.03 -4.23 9.02
CA THR A 96 -0.94 -4.37 10.48
C THR A 96 -1.96 -5.39 10.95
N ALA A 97 -1.51 -6.48 11.58
CA ALA A 97 -2.41 -7.46 12.19
C ALA A 97 -2.94 -6.96 13.52
N LEU A 98 -4.21 -7.24 13.81
CA LEU A 98 -4.90 -6.86 15.04
C LEU A 98 -5.74 -8.03 15.54
N GLY A 99 -6.24 -7.93 16.77
CA GLY A 99 -7.09 -8.94 17.41
C GLY A 99 -6.37 -9.71 18.52
N ARG A 100 -6.91 -10.87 18.86
CA ARG A 100 -6.38 -11.76 19.90
C ARG A 100 -6.36 -13.18 19.35
N PHE A 101 -5.17 -13.64 18.98
CA PHE A 101 -4.90 -14.98 18.49
C PHE A 101 -3.47 -15.40 18.86
N ASN A 102 -3.22 -16.71 18.94
CA ASN A 102 -1.90 -17.25 19.17
C ASN A 102 -1.11 -17.32 17.84
N HIS A 103 -0.29 -16.29 17.62
CA HIS A 103 0.51 -16.13 16.39
C HIS A 103 1.60 -17.18 16.17
N HIS A 104 1.90 -18.04 17.15
CA HIS A 104 2.78 -19.20 16.98
C HIS A 104 2.03 -20.42 16.41
N ARG A 105 0.70 -20.37 16.38
CA ARG A 105 -0.16 -21.48 15.93
C ARG A 105 -1.02 -21.11 14.73
N SER A 106 -1.35 -19.84 14.55
CA SER A 106 -2.42 -19.40 13.67
C SER A 106 -2.21 -17.96 13.18
N GLY A 107 -2.95 -17.53 12.15
CA GLY A 107 -2.91 -16.16 11.65
C GLY A 107 -1.59 -15.73 10.97
N HIS A 108 -0.72 -16.67 10.61
CA HIS A 108 0.57 -16.44 9.96
C HIS A 108 0.39 -15.77 8.60
N LEU A 109 1.36 -14.94 8.21
CA LEU A 109 1.46 -14.40 6.85
C LEU A 109 2.14 -15.42 5.95
N VAL A 110 1.55 -15.68 4.78
CA VAL A 110 2.13 -16.55 3.76
C VAL A 110 2.53 -15.71 2.57
N LEU A 111 3.80 -15.76 2.18
CA LEU A 111 4.34 -15.12 0.98
C LEU A 111 4.72 -16.22 -0.02
N TRP A 112 3.79 -16.57 -0.90
CA TRP A 112 3.84 -17.79 -1.69
C TRP A 112 5.01 -17.82 -2.67
N ASN A 113 5.28 -16.72 -3.39
CA ASN A 113 6.40 -16.65 -4.33
C ASN A 113 7.77 -16.77 -3.65
N LEU A 114 7.85 -16.34 -2.39
CA LEU A 114 9.08 -16.39 -1.58
C LEU A 114 9.21 -17.71 -0.81
N ARG A 115 8.18 -18.57 -0.83
CA ARG A 115 8.09 -19.81 -0.04
C ARG A 115 8.29 -19.57 1.46
N LEU A 116 7.78 -18.45 1.96
CA LEU A 116 7.87 -18.06 3.38
C LEU A 116 6.50 -18.16 4.06
N VAL A 117 6.52 -18.71 5.27
CA VAL A 117 5.43 -18.64 6.25
C VAL A 117 6.00 -17.93 7.47
N ILE A 118 5.42 -16.80 7.81
CA ILE A 118 5.93 -15.88 8.82
C ILE A 118 4.92 -15.81 9.96
N GLU A 119 5.35 -16.13 11.17
CA GLU A 119 4.57 -15.84 12.37
C GLU A 119 4.31 -14.34 12.42
N PHE A 120 3.04 -13.93 12.48
CA PHE A 120 2.65 -12.53 12.34
C PHE A 120 1.81 -12.09 13.55
N PRO A 121 2.44 -11.58 14.61
CA PRO A 121 1.78 -11.23 15.87
C PRO A 121 0.70 -10.14 15.73
N PRO A 122 -0.39 -10.19 16.53
CA PRO A 122 -1.26 -9.03 16.69
C PRO A 122 -0.46 -7.81 17.18
N GLY A 123 -0.71 -6.65 16.58
CA GLY A 123 0.01 -5.40 16.82
C GLY A 123 1.27 -5.21 15.97
N SER A 124 1.69 -6.22 15.21
CA SER A 124 2.85 -6.11 14.31
C SER A 124 2.45 -5.60 12.92
N THR A 125 3.42 -4.97 12.26
CA THR A 125 3.28 -4.37 10.94
C THR A 125 4.31 -4.96 9.98
N VAL A 126 3.91 -5.23 8.75
CA VAL A 126 4.77 -5.69 7.66
C VAL A 126 4.55 -4.84 6.41
N LEU A 127 5.62 -4.56 5.67
CA LEU A 127 5.56 -3.91 4.37
C LEU A 127 5.95 -4.93 3.31
N ILE A 128 5.12 -5.10 2.28
CA ILE A 128 5.35 -6.08 1.22
C ILE A 128 5.03 -5.50 -0.16
N PRO A 129 5.70 -5.97 -1.23
CA PRO A 129 5.34 -5.65 -2.61
C PRO A 129 4.10 -6.45 -3.05
N SER A 130 2.93 -6.11 -2.50
CA SER A 130 1.70 -6.91 -2.60
C SER A 130 1.11 -7.03 -4.01
N ALA A 131 1.51 -6.17 -4.93
CA ALA A 131 1.15 -6.24 -6.34
C ALA A 131 1.78 -7.42 -7.07
N ILE A 132 2.97 -7.85 -6.65
CA ILE A 132 3.77 -8.89 -7.34
C ILE A 132 4.00 -10.15 -6.50
N VAL A 133 3.86 -10.07 -5.18
CA VAL A 133 3.96 -11.23 -4.29
C VAL A 133 2.56 -11.72 -3.93
N ASP A 134 2.23 -12.94 -4.37
CA ASP A 134 1.07 -13.69 -3.93
C ASP A 134 1.14 -13.88 -2.41
N HIS A 135 0.09 -13.47 -1.71
CA HIS A 135 0.06 -13.53 -0.26
C HIS A 135 -1.33 -13.91 0.28
N SER A 136 -1.34 -14.38 1.52
CA SER A 136 -2.54 -14.70 2.29
C SER A 136 -2.20 -14.73 3.78
N ASN A 137 -3.21 -14.91 4.63
CA ASN A 137 -2.99 -15.29 6.03
C ASN A 137 -3.62 -16.65 6.34
N THR A 138 -3.05 -17.39 7.29
CA THR A 138 -3.61 -18.67 7.73
C THR A 138 -4.85 -18.44 8.60
N LYS A 139 -5.71 -19.47 8.69
CA LYS A 139 -6.87 -19.44 9.58
C LYS A 139 -6.43 -19.27 11.04
N ILE A 140 -7.32 -18.71 11.84
CA ILE A 140 -7.20 -18.64 13.30
C ILE A 140 -8.07 -19.70 13.99
N ALA A 141 -7.79 -20.02 15.26
CA ALA A 141 -8.52 -21.04 15.99
C ALA A 141 -9.94 -20.58 16.36
N PRO A 142 -10.89 -21.51 16.60
CA PRO A 142 -12.20 -21.16 17.10
C PRO A 142 -12.12 -20.33 18.39
N GLY A 143 -12.91 -19.25 18.47
CA GLY A 143 -12.90 -18.32 19.61
C GLY A 143 -11.80 -17.26 19.58
N GLU A 144 -10.80 -17.38 18.70
CA GLU A 144 -9.83 -16.31 18.46
C GLU A 144 -10.43 -15.20 17.60
N THR A 145 -9.82 -14.01 17.66
CA THR A 145 -10.18 -12.87 16.81
C THR A 145 -8.99 -12.36 16.03
N ARG A 146 -9.21 -11.97 14.77
CA ARG A 146 -8.22 -11.33 13.91
C ARG A 146 -8.88 -10.27 13.04
N TYR A 147 -8.22 -9.13 12.95
CA TYR A 147 -8.55 -7.97 12.10
C TYR A 147 -7.26 -7.51 11.42
N SER A 148 -7.36 -6.63 10.42
CA SER A 148 -6.16 -5.99 9.88
C SER A 148 -6.43 -4.61 9.30
N ILE A 149 -5.44 -3.72 9.43
CA ILE A 149 -5.42 -2.43 8.76
C ILE A 149 -4.38 -2.49 7.67
N THR A 150 -4.79 -2.18 6.44
CA THR A 150 -3.89 -2.15 5.29
C THR A 150 -3.81 -0.73 4.74
N GLN A 151 -2.61 -0.22 4.49
CA GLN A 151 -2.41 1.05 3.79
C GLN A 151 -1.75 0.77 2.43
N TYR A 152 -2.25 1.37 1.37
CA TYR A 152 -1.80 1.11 0.00
C TYR A 152 -2.06 2.30 -0.93
N SER A 153 -1.43 2.29 -2.10
CA SER A 153 -1.67 3.26 -3.17
C SER A 153 -1.87 2.51 -4.49
N PRO A 154 -3.06 2.62 -5.13
CA PRO A 154 -3.28 2.05 -6.45
C PRO A 154 -2.31 2.61 -7.49
N GLY A 155 -1.76 1.75 -8.34
CA GLY A 155 -0.89 2.11 -9.47
C GLY A 155 -1.55 3.04 -10.50
N GLY A 156 -2.89 3.04 -10.55
CA GLY A 156 -3.66 3.99 -11.36
C GLY A 156 -3.43 5.44 -10.97
N LEU A 157 -3.18 5.73 -9.68
CA LEU A 157 -2.92 7.09 -9.21
C LEU A 157 -1.59 7.62 -9.72
N PHE A 158 -0.54 6.80 -9.67
CA PHE A 158 0.77 7.15 -10.21
C PHE A 158 0.70 7.39 -11.71
N ARG A 159 0.04 6.49 -12.46
CA ARG A 159 -0.17 6.69 -13.90
C ARG A 159 -0.95 7.96 -14.23
N TRP A 160 -1.95 8.32 -13.41
CA TRP A 160 -2.71 9.54 -13.58
C TRP A 160 -1.81 10.78 -13.45
N VAL A 161 -0.95 10.81 -12.44
CA VAL A 161 0.05 11.88 -12.25
C VAL A 161 1.06 11.88 -13.40
N ASP A 162 1.61 10.72 -13.78
CA ASP A 162 2.59 10.58 -14.87
C ASP A 162 2.03 11.06 -16.23
N CYS A 163 0.73 10.90 -16.45
CA CYS A 163 0.05 11.37 -17.66
C CYS A 163 -0.33 12.86 -17.60
N GLY A 164 0.04 13.59 -16.54
CA GLY A 164 -0.34 15.00 -16.37
C GLY A 164 -1.82 15.18 -16.00
N PHE A 165 -2.36 14.29 -15.16
CA PHE A 165 -3.73 14.33 -14.67
C PHE A 165 -4.80 14.21 -15.76
N GLN A 166 -4.56 13.31 -16.72
CA GLN A 166 -5.52 12.99 -17.76
C GLN A 166 -5.58 11.49 -18.01
N LYS A 167 -6.62 11.05 -18.72
CA LYS A 167 -6.78 9.65 -19.11
C LYS A 167 -5.60 9.26 -20.00
N GLN A 168 -5.08 8.06 -19.76
CA GLN A 168 -3.94 7.53 -20.51
C GLN A 168 -4.14 7.60 -22.04
N GLN A 169 -5.37 7.35 -22.52
CA GLN A 169 -5.71 7.50 -23.93
C GLN A 169 -5.42 8.91 -24.46
N LEU A 170 -5.92 9.94 -23.77
CA LEU A 170 -5.72 11.34 -24.18
C LEU A 170 -4.25 11.75 -24.12
N TYR A 171 -3.51 11.25 -23.12
CA TYR A 171 -2.07 11.48 -23.02
C TYR A 171 -1.36 10.92 -24.25
N PHE A 172 -1.59 9.66 -24.62
CA PHE A 172 -0.95 9.06 -25.80
C PHE A 172 -1.40 9.72 -27.11
N ASP A 173 -2.69 10.05 -27.25
CA ASP A 173 -3.21 10.74 -28.44
C ASP A 173 -2.60 12.15 -28.62
N SER A 174 -2.03 12.73 -27.57
CA SER A 174 -1.37 14.04 -27.61
C SER A 174 0.12 13.99 -27.98
N LEU A 175 0.73 12.79 -28.04
CA LEU A 175 2.15 12.63 -28.33
C LEU A 175 2.41 12.61 -29.84
N ASP A 176 3.56 13.15 -30.23
CA ASP A 176 4.15 12.89 -31.54
C ASP A 176 4.94 11.57 -31.54
N GLU A 177 5.51 11.21 -32.69
CA GLU A 177 6.25 9.96 -32.85
C GLU A 177 7.45 9.86 -31.89
N GLU A 178 8.15 10.97 -31.65
CA GLU A 178 9.29 11.03 -30.74
C GLU A 178 8.83 10.84 -29.28
N GLY A 179 7.76 11.51 -28.87
CA GLY A 179 7.14 11.36 -27.55
C GLY A 179 6.65 9.94 -27.29
N GLU A 180 6.01 9.30 -28.27
CA GLU A 180 5.61 7.90 -28.18
C GLU A 180 6.81 6.96 -27.98
N GLN A 181 7.87 7.15 -28.76
CA GLN A 181 9.09 6.36 -28.65
C GLN A 181 9.75 6.53 -27.27
N ALA A 182 9.81 7.76 -26.77
CA ALA A 182 10.35 8.07 -25.44
C ALA A 182 9.56 7.39 -24.33
N VAL A 183 8.22 7.45 -24.36
CA VAL A 183 7.36 6.80 -23.37
C VAL A 183 7.50 5.28 -23.43
N ARG A 184 7.58 4.68 -24.63
CA ARG A 184 7.82 3.24 -24.78
C ARG A 184 9.18 2.83 -24.21
N ALA A 185 10.24 3.59 -24.48
CA ALA A 185 11.57 3.34 -23.92
C ALA A 185 11.57 3.45 -22.39
N ALA A 186 10.92 4.47 -21.83
CA ALA A 186 10.77 4.62 -20.38
C ALA A 186 9.99 3.44 -19.75
N ASN A 187 8.90 3.02 -20.38
CA ASN A 187 8.12 1.85 -19.94
C ASN A 187 8.95 0.56 -19.91
N GLN A 188 9.86 0.36 -20.87
CA GLN A 188 10.77 -0.79 -20.89
C GLN A 188 11.77 -0.77 -19.72
N GLN A 189 12.18 0.42 -19.26
CA GLN A 189 13.11 0.59 -18.14
C GLN A 189 12.42 0.66 -16.77
N ARG A 190 11.08 0.79 -16.74
CA ARG A 190 10.31 1.03 -15.51
C ARG A 190 10.53 -0.02 -14.42
N TRP A 191 10.77 -1.27 -14.77
CA TRP A 191 11.08 -2.30 -13.77
C TRP A 191 12.43 -2.05 -13.09
N LYS A 192 13.44 -1.65 -13.87
CA LYS A 192 14.79 -1.36 -13.39
C LYS A 192 14.79 -0.10 -12.53
N GLU A 193 14.07 0.92 -12.98
CA GLU A 193 13.82 2.13 -12.20
C GLU A 193 13.09 1.82 -10.89
N GLY A 194 12.01 1.03 -10.97
CA GLY A 194 11.25 0.55 -9.82
C GLY A 194 12.12 -0.12 -8.74
N LEU A 195 13.03 -0.99 -9.16
CA LEU A 195 13.99 -1.63 -8.27
C LEU A 195 15.04 -0.66 -7.72
N SER A 196 15.42 0.39 -8.46
CA SER A 196 16.38 1.39 -7.96
C SER A 196 15.87 2.19 -6.76
N TYR A 197 14.54 2.23 -6.54
CA TYR A 197 13.94 2.84 -5.36
C TYR A 197 14.12 2.02 -4.06
N PHE A 198 14.52 0.74 -4.15
CA PHE A 198 14.75 -0.11 -2.99
C PHE A 198 16.12 0.19 -2.40
N SER A 199 16.22 0.16 -1.08
CA SER A 199 17.52 0.18 -0.40
C SER A 199 18.28 -1.12 -0.67
N THR A 200 19.59 -1.00 -0.86
CA THR A 200 20.52 -2.12 -0.93
C THR A 200 20.87 -2.62 0.46
N LEU A 201 21.34 -3.86 0.59
CA LEU A 201 21.77 -4.40 1.89
C LEU A 201 22.89 -3.56 2.52
N ASN A 202 23.85 -3.09 1.71
CA ASN A 202 24.92 -2.21 2.18
C ASN A 202 24.39 -0.88 2.74
N GLU A 203 23.33 -0.31 2.14
CA GLU A 203 22.69 0.91 2.67
C GLU A 203 22.01 0.62 4.02
N LEU A 204 21.41 -0.57 4.18
CA LEU A 204 20.72 -0.97 5.41
C LEU A 204 21.68 -1.34 6.56
N GLU A 205 22.86 -1.87 6.25
CA GLU A 205 23.90 -2.17 7.26
C GLU A 205 24.47 -0.91 7.93
N ASN A 206 24.30 0.25 7.30
CA ASN A 206 24.80 1.54 7.79
C ASN A 206 23.69 2.45 8.37
N LEU A 207 22.50 1.90 8.64
CA LEU A 207 21.37 2.61 9.28
C LEU A 207 21.51 2.77 10.79
#